data_AF-A0A9E5TCP0-F1
#
_entry.id   AF-A0A9E5TCP0-F1
#
_cell.length_a   1.000
_cell.length_b   1.000
_cell.length_c   1.000
_cell.angle_alpha   90.00
_cell.angle_beta   90.00
_cell.angle_gamma   90.00
#
_symmetry.space_group_name_H-M   'P 1'
#
loop_
_entity.id
_entity.type
_entity.pdbx_description
1 polymer ?
#
loop_
_entity_poly.entity_id
_entity_poly.type
_entity_poly.pdbx_seq_one_letter_code
_entity_poly.pdbx_strand_id
1 'polypeptide(L)' 'MKTLFIIYHEDLEAQVRRVLHQGMIVARYTRMDGVVGARMVQMEADTGYMTDRRNRIIMVIAEEDVIKKLT' A
#
# COMPACT_ATOMS: atom_id res chain seq x y z
N MET A 1 8.44 7.37 -16.63
CA MET A 1 7.99 7.31 -15.21
C MET A 1 6.50 7.02 -15.08
N LYS A 2 6.15 6.12 -14.16
CA LYS A 2 4.79 5.70 -13.78
C LYS A 2 4.68 5.66 -12.25
N THR A 3 3.45 5.70 -11.75
CA THR A 3 3.14 5.58 -10.32
C THR A 3 2.39 4.28 -10.06
N LEU A 4 2.88 3.47 -9.12
CA LEU A 4 2.20 2.27 -8.63
C LEU A 4 1.75 2.50 -7.18
N PHE A 5 0.47 2.24 -6.91
CA PHE A 5 -0.11 2.23 -5.58
C PHE A 5 -0.34 0.78 -5.14
N ILE A 6 0.23 0.41 -4.00
CA ILE A 6 0.06 -0.92 -3.40
C ILE A 6 -0.72 -0.71 -2.11
N ILE A 7 -1.95 -1.23 -2.06
CA ILE A 7 -2.80 -1.19 -0.87
C ILE A 7 -2.82 -2.60 -0.27
N TYR A 8 -2.48 -2.73 1.00
CA TYR A 8 -2.38 -4.03 1.66
C TYR A 8 -2.69 -3.93 3.15
N HIS A 9 -3.06 -5.08 3.74
CA HIS A 9 -3.23 -5.23 5.18
C HIS A 9 -1.86 -5.38 5.86
N GLU A 10 -1.66 -4.80 7.03
CA GLU A 10 -0.34 -4.73 7.68
C GLU A 10 0.33 -6.09 7.95
N ASP A 11 -0.46 -7.16 8.10
CA ASP A 11 0.05 -8.52 8.28
C ASP A 11 0.89 -8.99 7.08
N LEU A 12 0.71 -8.34 5.91
CA LEU A 12 1.46 -8.61 4.68
C LEU A 12 2.73 -7.74 4.55
N GLU A 13 3.04 -6.85 5.50
CA GLU A 13 4.16 -5.90 5.41
C GLU A 13 5.48 -6.59 5.06
N ALA A 14 5.81 -7.68 5.74
CA ALA A 14 7.07 -8.39 5.52
C ALA A 14 7.19 -8.92 4.08
N GLN A 15 6.08 -9.38 3.51
CA GLN A 15 6.01 -9.93 2.16
C GLN A 15 6.13 -8.80 1.12
N VAL A 16 5.39 -7.70 1.32
CA VAL A 16 5.43 -6.53 0.43
C VAL A 16 6.83 -5.91 0.43
N ARG A 17 7.43 -5.70 1.61
CA ARG A 17 8.80 -5.18 1.71
C ARG A 17 9.82 -6.10 1.06
N ARG A 18 9.66 -7.42 1.19
CA ARG A 18 10.52 -8.39 0.53
C ARG A 18 10.50 -8.20 -0.98
N VAL A 19 9.33 -8.07 -1.60
CA VAL A 19 9.20 -7.84 -3.06
C VAL A 19 9.84 -6.50 -3.47
N LEU A 20 9.57 -5.42 -2.72
CA LEU A 20 10.11 -4.08 -3.04
C LEU A 20 11.63 -3.99 -2.91
N HIS A 21 12.20 -4.70 -1.93
CA HIS A 21 13.64 -4.68 -1.67
C HIS A 21 14.42 -5.79 -2.39
N GLN A 22 13.73 -6.79 -2.96
CA GLN A 22 14.38 -7.86 -3.70
C GLN A 22 15.20 -7.25 -4.85
N GLY A 23 16.51 -7.45 -4.81
CA GLY A 23 17.42 -6.92 -5.84
C GLY A 23 17.49 -5.38 -5.95
N MET A 24 17.05 -4.64 -4.92
CA MET A 24 16.96 -3.17 -4.93
C MET A 24 16.16 -2.59 -6.11
N ILE A 25 15.13 -3.32 -6.57
CA ILE A 25 14.31 -2.92 -7.73
C ILE A 25 13.70 -1.52 -7.53
N VAL A 26 13.28 -1.20 -6.29
CA VAL A 26 12.76 0.11 -5.93
C VAL A 26 13.74 0.86 -5.03
N ALA A 27 14.28 1.97 -5.53
CA ALA A 27 15.22 2.80 -4.78
C ALA A 27 14.55 3.61 -3.65
N ARG A 28 13.32 4.08 -3.87
CA ARG A 28 12.55 4.90 -2.92
C ARG A 28 11.06 4.66 -3.07
N TYR A 29 10.33 4.73 -1.97
CA TYR A 29 8.88 4.70 -1.95
C TYR A 29 8.35 5.54 -0.79
N THR A 30 7.11 6.02 -0.90
CA THR A 30 6.39 6.69 0.19
C THR A 30 5.41 5.69 0.80
N ARG A 31 5.32 5.64 2.13
CA ARG A 31 4.33 4.82 2.85
C ARG A 31 3.35 5.71 3.60
N MET A 32 2.08 5.33 3.59
CA MET A 32 1.01 5.91 4.39
C MET A 32 0.37 4.80 5.22
N ASP A 33 0.30 5.01 6.54
CA ASP A 33 -0.25 4.05 7.50
C ASP A 33 -1.67 4.48 7.92
N GLY A 34 -2.46 3.56 8.49
CA GLY A 34 -3.78 3.91 9.03
C GLY A 34 -4.84 4.17 7.97
N VAL A 35 -4.70 3.59 6.77
CA VAL A 35 -5.57 3.88 5.64
C VAL A 35 -6.93 3.21 5.84
N VAL A 36 -7.99 3.98 5.60
CA VAL A 36 -9.38 3.51 5.70
C VAL A 36 -10.05 3.67 4.35
N GLY A 37 -10.72 2.61 3.87
CA GLY A 37 -11.49 2.67 2.64
C GLY A 37 -12.75 3.54 2.82
N ALA A 38 -13.17 4.26 1.78
CA ALA A 38 -14.33 5.15 1.85
C ALA A 38 -15.61 4.46 2.39
N ARG A 39 -15.85 3.20 1.99
CA ARG A 39 -16.97 2.39 2.49
C ARG A 39 -16.90 2.12 3.99
N MET A 40 -15.69 1.94 4.53
CA MET A 40 -15.48 1.72 5.95
C MET A 40 -15.78 3.00 6.74
N VAL A 41 -15.29 4.16 6.26
CA VAL A 41 -15.63 5.47 6.87
C VAL A 41 -17.14 5.68 6.95
N GLN A 42 -17.87 5.32 5.89
CA GLN A 42 -19.32 5.41 5.89
C GLN A 42 -19.97 4.46 6.90
N MET A 43 -19.51 3.20 6.99
CA MET A 43 -19.99 2.26 8.01
C MET A 43 -19.72 2.73 9.45
N GLU A 44 -18.57 3.34 9.72
CA GLU A 44 -18.26 3.92 11.04
C GLU A 44 -19.27 5.00 11.42
N ALA A 45 -19.58 5.89 10.47
CA ALA A 45 -20.55 6.96 10.66
C ALA A 45 -21.99 6.43 10.88
N ASP A 46 -22.38 5.39 10.12
CA ASP A 46 -23.75 4.87 10.14
C ASP A 46 -24.02 3.93 11.32
N THR A 47 -23.00 3.21 11.80
CA THR A 47 -23.19 2.10 12.75
C THR A 47 -22.36 2.22 14.03
N GLY A 48 -21.41 3.16 14.10
CA GLY A 48 -20.43 3.23 15.19
C GLY A 48 -19.40 2.10 15.19
N TYR A 49 -19.38 1.26 14.14
CA TYR A 49 -18.40 0.19 13.99
C TYR A 49 -17.00 0.79 13.82
N MET A 50 -16.10 0.49 14.76
CA MET A 50 -14.70 0.93 14.65
C MET A 50 -14.05 0.27 13.43
N THR A 51 -13.65 1.10 12.47
CA THR A 51 -13.04 0.61 11.24
C THR A 51 -11.62 0.11 11.47
N ASP A 52 -11.31 -1.00 10.82
CA ASP A 52 -9.97 -1.57 10.89
C ASP A 52 -8.98 -0.66 10.14
N ARG A 53 -8.12 0.04 10.89
CA ARG A 53 -7.08 0.95 10.38
C ARG A 53 -5.75 0.25 10.12
N ARG A 54 -5.76 -1.08 9.98
CA ARG A 54 -4.57 -1.89 9.72
C ARG A 54 -4.17 -1.94 8.24
N ASN A 55 -4.83 -1.18 7.36
CA ASN A 55 -4.41 -1.07 5.98
C ASN A 55 -3.33 0.00 5.81
N ARG A 56 -2.43 -0.26 4.86
CA ARG A 56 -1.32 0.62 4.49
C ARG A 56 -1.30 0.83 2.99
N ILE A 57 -0.76 1.97 2.57
CA ILE A 57 -0.49 2.27 1.16
C ILE A 57 1.00 2.49 0.98
N ILE A 58 1.55 1.90 -0.07
CA ILE A 58 2.86 2.26 -0.61
C ILE A 58 2.67 2.89 -1.99
N MET A 59 3.33 4.03 -2.20
CA MET A 59 3.42 4.71 -3.49
C MET A 59 4.85 4.60 -4.02
N VAL A 60 4.99 4.00 -5.20
CA VAL A 60 6.26 3.87 -5.93
C VAL A 60 6.19 4.73 -7.19
N ILE A 61 7.19 5.59 -7.37
CA ILE A 61 7.39 6.36 -8.62
C ILE A 61 8.66 5.83 -9.26
N ALA A 62 8.53 5.17 -10.40
CA ALA A 62 9.64 4.51 -11.07
C ALA A 62 9.46 4.45 -12.59
N GLU A 63 10.50 4.02 -13.31
CA GLU A 63 10.37 3.74 -14.73
C GLU A 63 9.46 2.53 -15.00
N GLU A 64 8.89 2.48 -16.19
CA GLU A 64 7.93 1.44 -16.56
C GLU A 64 8.52 0.02 -16.42
N ASP A 65 9.79 -0.15 -16.77
CA ASP A 65 10.49 -1.44 -16.66
C ASP A 65 10.67 -1.89 -15.20
N VAL A 66 10.76 -0.94 -14.27
CA VAL A 66 10.80 -1.23 -12.84
C VAL A 66 9.42 -1.70 -12.37
N ILE A 67 8.35 -1.03 -12.81
CA ILE A 67 6.98 -1.42 -12.44
C ILE A 67 6.64 -2.80 -13.00
N LYS A 68 7.01 -3.11 -14.24
CA LYS A 68 6.78 -4.44 -14.85
C LYS A 68 7.48 -5.59 -14.10
N LYS A 69 8.53 -5.31 -13.33
CA LYS A 69 9.18 -6.31 -12.47
C LYS A 69 8.45 -6.54 -11.15
N LEU A 70 7.51 -5.66 -10.78
CA LEU A 70 6.73 -5.71 -9.55
C LEU A 70 5.31 -6.29 -9.74
N THR A 71 4.83 -6.38 -10.98
CA THR A 71 3.50 -6.90 -11.38
C THR A 71 3.61 -8.22 -12.10
#